data_AF-Q5WZU5-F1
#
_entry.id   AF-Q5WZU5-F1
#
_cell.length_a   1.000
_cell.length_b   1.000
_cell.length_c   1.000
_cell.angle_alpha   90.00
_cell.angle_beta   90.00
_cell.angle_gamma   90.00
#
_symmetry.space_group_name_H-M   'P 1'
#
loop_
_entity.id
_entity.type
_entity.pdbx_description
1 polymer ?
#
loop_
_entity_poly.entity_id
_entity_poly.type
_entity_poly.pdbx_seq_one_letter_code
_entity_poly.pdbx_strand_id
1 'polypeptide(L)' 'MTSLAHTAVKYAYEVNSASDLAVALQRGYAQAILPGPGPVFLLIPMDIWQEETQETTINRKIIAGN' A
#
# COMPACT_ATOMS: atom_id res chain seq x y z
N MET A 1 -7.54 10.12 6.80
CA MET A 1 -6.87 10.52 8.06
C MET A 1 -5.34 10.42 8.00
N THR A 2 -4.70 10.48 6.83
CA THR A 2 -3.25 10.25 6.67
C THR A 2 -2.36 11.48 6.93
N SER A 3 -2.95 12.67 7.13
CA SER A 3 -2.23 13.96 7.25
C SER A 3 -1.14 13.98 8.32
N LEU A 4 -1.32 13.27 9.44
CA LEU A 4 -0.33 13.21 10.53
C LEU A 4 0.94 12.46 10.13
N ALA A 5 0.83 11.43 9.28
CA ALA A 5 1.96 10.59 8.90
C ALA A 5 2.83 11.23 7.82
N HIS A 6 2.26 12.09 6.95
CA HIS A 6 2.94 12.65 5.77
C HIS A 6 4.28 13.36 6.07
N THR A 7 4.45 13.92 7.26
CA THR A 7 5.72 14.58 7.64
C THR A 7 6.85 13.59 7.94
N ALA A 8 6.53 12.34 8.28
CA ALA A 8 7.50 11.34 8.74
C ALA A 8 7.69 10.17 7.75
N VAL A 9 6.81 10.04 6.75
CA VAL A 9 6.86 8.95 5.77
C VAL A 9 6.93 9.46 4.35
N LYS A 10 7.57 8.69 3.48
CA LYS A 10 7.70 8.98 2.07
C LYS A 10 6.37 8.82 1.32
N TYR A 11 5.51 7.94 1.81
CA TYR A 11 4.23 7.64 1.21
C TYR A 11 3.22 7.28 2.31
N ALA A 12 2.05 7.90 2.27
CA ALA A 12 0.93 7.57 3.16
C ALA A 12 -0.34 7.35 2.33
N TYR A 13 -1.02 6.22 2.55
CA TYR A 13 -2.24 5.86 1.83
C TYR A 13 -3.25 5.19 2.78
N GLU A 14 -4.53 5.40 2.50
CA GLU A 14 -5.66 4.81 3.23
C GLU A 14 -6.46 3.94 2.26
N VAL A 15 -6.66 2.68 2.65
CA VAL A 15 -7.40 1.71 1.85
C VAL A 15 -8.90 1.97 1.99
N ASN A 16 -9.62 2.00 0.87
CA ASN A 16 -11.05 2.30 0.83
C ASN A 16 -11.94 1.07 0.57
N SER A 17 -11.36 -0.07 0.16
CA SER A 17 -12.06 -1.34 -0.05
C SER A 17 -11.10 -2.53 0.04
N ALA A 18 -11.59 -3.74 0.31
CA ALA A 18 -10.77 -4.95 0.32
C ALA A 18 -10.19 -5.30 -1.06
N SER A 19 -10.89 -4.97 -2.14
CA SER A 19 -10.40 -5.17 -3.52
C SER A 19 -9.12 -4.40 -3.82
N ASP A 20 -8.93 -3.25 -3.16
CA ASP A 20 -7.80 -2.37 -3.39
C ASP A 20 -6.58 -2.72 -2.54
N LEU A 21 -6.76 -3.55 -1.51
CA LEU A 21 -5.74 -3.83 -0.50
C LEU A 21 -4.46 -4.39 -1.10
N ALA A 22 -4.56 -5.35 -2.02
CA ALA A 22 -3.39 -5.97 -2.65
C ALA A 22 -2.58 -4.96 -3.48
N VAL A 23 -3.26 -4.10 -4.24
CA VAL A 23 -2.62 -3.05 -5.04
C VAL A 23 -1.99 -1.99 -4.15
N ALA A 24 -2.68 -1.58 -3.08
CA ALA A 24 -2.18 -0.62 -2.11
C ALA A 24 -0.92 -1.13 -1.40
N LEU A 25 -0.88 -2.41 -1.03
CA LEU A 25 0.30 -3.06 -0.44
C LEU A 25 1.48 -3.09 -1.42
N GLN A 26 1.25 -3.49 -2.68
CA GLN A 26 2.28 -3.49 -3.72
C GLN A 26 2.85 -2.11 -3.97
N ARG A 27 1.98 -1.09 -4.05
CA ARG A 27 2.39 0.30 -4.21
C ARG A 27 3.18 0.78 -3.00
N GLY A 28 2.71 0.50 -1.79
CA GLY A 28 3.42 0.84 -0.55
C GLY A 28 4.82 0.23 -0.53
N TYR A 29 4.96 -1.04 -0.91
CA TYR A 29 6.27 -1.69 -1.01
C TYR A 29 7.17 -1.06 -2.07
N ALA A 30 6.65 -0.77 -3.26
CA ALA A 30 7.41 -0.09 -4.31
C ALA A 30 7.87 1.31 -3.86
N GLN A 31 7.00 2.06 -3.18
CA GLN A 31 7.32 3.36 -2.60
C GLN A 31 8.35 3.26 -1.47
N ALA A 32 8.37 2.15 -0.73
CA ALA A 32 9.39 1.93 0.30
C ALA A 32 10.79 1.74 -0.29
N ILE A 33 10.92 1.37 -1.57
CA ILE A 33 12.20 1.04 -2.21
C ILE A 33 12.65 2.11 -3.22
N LEU A 34 11.76 2.62 -4.06
CA LEU A 34 12.10 3.42 -5.24
C LEU A 34 11.69 4.89 -5.10
N PRO A 35 12.52 5.88 -5.48
CA PRO A 35 13.88 5.77 -6.03
C PRO A 35 14.98 5.55 -4.96
N GLY A 36 14.64 5.64 -3.68
CA GLY A 36 15.52 5.30 -2.56
C GLY A 36 14.72 4.83 -1.35
N PRO A 37 15.32 4.02 -0.45
CA PRO A 37 14.62 3.44 0.68
C PRO A 37 14.03 4.48 1.62
N GLY A 38 12.80 4.26 2.09
CA GLY A 38 12.16 5.14 3.07
C GLY A 38 10.91 4.53 3.69
N PRO A 39 10.48 5.02 4.87
CA PRO A 39 9.29 4.51 5.54
C PRO A 39 8.03 4.87 4.77
N VAL A 40 7.05 3.97 4.82
CA VAL A 40 5.71 4.15 4.25
C VAL A 40 4.65 3.85 5.30
N PHE A 41 3.49 4.51 5.18
CA PHE A 41 2.35 4.33 6.06
C PHE A 41 1.15 3.84 5.24
N LEU A 42 0.59 2.70 5.62
CA LEU A 42 -0.63 2.17 5.05
C LEU A 42 -1.68 2.06 6.15
N LEU A 43 -2.74 2.84 6.04
CA LEU A 43 -3.89 2.77 6.92
C LEU A 43 -4.91 1.81 6.31
N ILE A 44 -5.26 0.78 7.07
CA ILE A 44 -6.30 -0.19 6.71
C ILE A 44 -7.41 -0.06 7.75
N PRO A 45 -8.55 0.57 7.43
CA PRO A 45 -9.68 0.66 8.33
C PRO A 45 -10.20 -0.73 8.75
N MET A 46 -10.78 -0.83 9.94
CA MET A 46 -11.14 -2.12 10.54
C MET A 46 -12.27 -2.85 9.79
N ASP A 47 -13.18 -2.09 9.19
CA ASP A 47 -14.27 -2.54 8.33
C ASP A 47 -13.77 -3.23 7.06
N ILE A 48 -12.65 -2.77 6.49
CA ILE A 48 -12.05 -3.40 5.30
C ILE A 48 -11.67 -4.86 5.55
N TRP A 49 -11.28 -5.22 6.78
CA TRP A 49 -10.92 -6.60 7.11
C TRP A 49 -12.11 -7.57 7.10
N GLN A 50 -13.35 -7.05 7.10
CA GLN A 50 -14.58 -7.85 7.08
C GLN A 50 -15.18 -7.95 5.68
N GLU A 51 -14.66 -7.21 4.71
CA GLU A 51 -15.17 -7.22 3.35
C GLU A 51 -14.74 -8.49 2.60
N GLU A 52 -15.69 -9.08 1.87
CA GLU A 52 -15.37 -10.14 0.92
C GLU A 52 -14.73 -9.54 -0.34
N THR A 53 -13.68 -10.20 -0.83
CA THR A 53 -13.06 -9.86 -2.10
C THR A 53 -12.68 -11.12 -2.85
N GLN A 54 -12.59 -11.01 -4.16
CA GLN A 54 -12.03 -12.09 -4.98
C GLN A 54 -10.55 -12.30 -4.63
N GLU A 55 -10.12 -13.55 -4.72
CA GLU A 55 -8.71 -13.90 -4.63
C GLU A 55 -7.93 -13.15 -5.71
N THR A 56 -6.85 -12.48 -5.30
CA THR A 56 -6.01 -11.69 -6.20
C THR A 56 -4.56 -12.12 -6.08
N THR A 57 -3.88 -12.20 -7.22
CA THR A 57 -2.46 -12.58 -7.27
C THR A 57 -1.58 -11.34 -7.19
N ILE A 58 -0.66 -11.33 -6.22
CA ILE A 58 0.35 -10.29 -6.10
C ILE A 58 1.41 -10.47 -7.20
N ASN A 59 1.26 -9.73 -8.30
CA ASN A 59 2.23 -9.68 -9.39
C ASN A 59 3.55 -9.01 -8.97
N ARG A 60 4.58 -9.83 -8.72
CA ARG A 60 5.93 -9.40 -8.27
C ARG A 60 6.77 -8.68 -9.34
N LYS A 61 6.25 -8.53 -10.56
CA LYS A 61 7.03 -8.13 -11.75
C LYS A 61 7.45 -6.64 -11.78
N ILE A 62 7.07 -5.83 -10.79
CA ILE A 62 7.28 -4.36 -10.80
C ILE A 62 8.65 -3.91 -10.22
N ILE A 63 9.41 -4.79 -9.57
CA ILE A 63 10.70 -4.43 -8.92
C ILE A 63 11.96 -4.87 -9.69
N ALA A 64 11.81 -5.43 -10.89
CA ALA A 64 12.92 -5.78 -11.78
C ALA A 64 12.79 -4.97 -13.08
N GLY A 65 13.06 -3.67 -13.00
CA GLY A 65 13.33 -2.85 -14.17
C GLY A 65 14.74 -3.13 -14.68
N ASN A 66 14.84 -3.34 -15.98
CA ASN A 66 16.06 -3.34 -16.81
C ASN A 66 16.89 -2.07 -16.63
#